data_AF-A0A6D2JWW4-F1
#
_entry.id   AF-A0A6D2JWW4-F1
#
_cell.length_a   1.000
_cell.length_b   1.000
_cell.length_c   1.000
_cell.angle_alpha   90.00
_cell.angle_beta   90.00
_cell.angle_gamma   90.00
#
_symmetry.space_group_name_H-M   'P 1'
#
loop_
_entity.id
_entity.type
_entity.pdbx_description
1 polymer ?
#
loop_
_entity_poly.entity_id
_entity_poly.type
_entity_poly.pdbx_seq_one_letter_code
_entity_poly.pdbx_strand_id
1 'polypeptide(L)'
;MAAMKGSKANLSALAEKCKTIIVSNWQGYLNTIKPEDKASIIHSSKIKYVIRRGKPYLWVPESEPHNVNIMFDERGSFSIAHPYPGPLAALLKSIGKLPNRVALTGEIVPVKEKRIEAVNKYVEEAIQSEMGAISESTNSVRSILNSSNQMYASRCESLKALVSNGGNEKYLIYKFVPSSCMFVDPNGAKNEIDLKVLELSKADPLGTWSTKLVDGINRNESRRRALILFCLYYLDINARDAYMVSVDKKGFDLLGKVPSEEEAGDEYQWREFRFEFEEDVKDVEAFCLQLVEMEQEVVNKFTNHTGL
;
A
#
# COMPACT_ATOMS: atom_id res chain seq x y z
N MET A 1 1.86 -17.54 -26.63
CA MET A 1 1.65 -16.08 -26.46
C MET A 1 2.98 -15.47 -26.07
N ALA A 2 3.57 -14.67 -26.95
CA ALA A 2 4.90 -14.10 -26.72
C ALA A 2 4.80 -13.00 -25.66
N ALA A 3 5.52 -13.18 -24.55
CA ALA A 3 5.70 -12.12 -23.56
C ALA A 3 6.42 -10.95 -24.23
N MET A 4 5.78 -9.78 -24.25
CA MET A 4 6.45 -8.54 -24.64
C MET A 4 7.61 -8.31 -23.66
N LYS A 5 8.84 -8.43 -24.15
CA LYS A 5 10.04 -8.01 -23.43
C LYS A 5 9.98 -6.50 -23.26
N GLY A 6 9.44 -6.03 -22.14
CA GLY A 6 9.56 -4.63 -21.72
C GLY A 6 11.04 -4.21 -21.67
N SER A 7 11.32 -2.92 -21.89
CA SER A 7 12.68 -2.39 -21.75
C SER A 7 13.21 -2.71 -20.34
N LYS A 8 14.53 -2.90 -20.20
CA LYS A 8 15.16 -3.21 -18.90
C LYS A 8 14.82 -2.16 -17.82
N ALA A 9 14.67 -0.90 -18.22
CA ALA A 9 14.24 0.19 -17.34
C ALA A 9 12.80 0.01 -16.84
N ASN A 10 11.87 -0.39 -17.72
CA ASN A 10 10.47 -0.64 -17.37
C ASN A 10 10.34 -1.83 -16.40
N LEU A 11 11.13 -2.89 -16.61
CA LEU A 11 11.14 -4.05 -15.70
C LEU A 11 11.69 -3.69 -14.31
N SER A 12 12.72 -2.84 -14.24
CA SER A 12 13.26 -2.36 -12.96
C SER A 12 12.24 -1.48 -12.21
N ALA A 13 11.53 -0.60 -12.93
CA ALA A 13 10.50 0.24 -12.33
C ALA A 13 9.30 -0.57 -11.82
N LEU A 14 8.89 -1.62 -12.55
CA LEU A 14 7.84 -2.53 -12.09
C LEU A 14 8.27 -3.33 -10.86
N ALA A 15 9.52 -3.78 -10.80
CA ALA A 15 10.06 -4.48 -9.64
C ALA A 15 10.10 -3.58 -8.38
N GLU A 16 10.48 -2.31 -8.53
CA GLU A 16 10.35 -1.29 -7.48
C GLU A 16 8.89 -1.13 -7.03
N LYS A 17 7.95 -0.97 -7.97
CA LYS A 17 6.51 -0.90 -7.64
C LYS A 17 6.01 -2.14 -6.89
N CYS A 18 6.41 -3.34 -7.29
CA CYS A 18 6.08 -4.57 -6.57
C CYS A 18 6.62 -4.56 -5.15
N LYS A 19 7.89 -4.19 -4.96
CA LYS A 19 8.51 -4.05 -3.63
C LYS A 19 7.77 -3.04 -2.78
N THR A 20 7.41 -1.89 -3.35
CA THR A 20 6.63 -0.86 -2.67
C THR A 20 5.29 -1.39 -2.20
N ILE A 21 4.50 -2.05 -3.07
CA ILE A 21 3.21 -2.66 -2.70
C ILE A 21 3.38 -3.66 -1.54
N ILE A 22 4.40 -4.51 -1.64
CA ILE A 22 4.69 -5.54 -0.63
C ILE A 22 5.02 -4.91 0.74
N VAL A 23 5.74 -3.79 0.80
CA VAL A 23 6.10 -3.16 2.09
C VAL A 23 5.02 -2.20 2.61
N SER A 24 4.15 -1.70 1.73
CA SER A 24 3.08 -0.75 2.08
C SER A 24 1.92 -1.42 2.84
N ASN A 25 1.78 -2.74 2.71
CA ASN A 25 0.70 -3.51 3.30
C ASN A 25 1.23 -4.50 4.36
N TRP A 26 0.32 -5.03 5.18
CA TRP A 26 0.59 -6.03 6.23
C TRP A 26 -0.42 -7.17 6.24
N GLN A 27 -1.31 -7.19 5.25
CA GLN A 27 -2.30 -8.21 5.05
C GLN A 27 -2.39 -8.54 3.55
N GLY A 28 -2.66 -9.81 3.26
CA GLY A 28 -2.84 -10.30 1.91
C GLY A 28 -3.73 -11.53 1.88
N TYR A 29 -4.07 -11.99 0.69
CA TYR A 29 -4.88 -13.18 0.49
C TYR A 29 -3.98 -14.39 0.24
N LEU A 30 -4.03 -15.36 1.15
CA LEU A 30 -3.37 -16.63 0.99
C LEU A 30 -4.32 -17.61 0.29
N ASN A 31 -3.81 -18.30 -0.72
CA ASN A 31 -4.54 -19.30 -1.46
C ASN A 31 -3.81 -20.64 -1.34
N THR A 32 -4.52 -21.67 -0.89
CA THR A 32 -4.00 -23.03 -0.68
C THR A 32 -4.91 -24.06 -1.34
N ILE A 33 -4.38 -25.24 -1.63
CA ILE A 33 -5.12 -26.34 -2.28
C ILE A 33 -5.77 -27.22 -1.22
N LYS A 34 -7.06 -27.52 -1.35
CA LYS A 34 -7.75 -28.43 -0.44
C LYS A 34 -7.34 -29.89 -0.69
N PRO A 35 -7.17 -30.72 0.36
CA PRO A 35 -6.67 -32.10 0.21
C PRO A 35 -7.61 -33.09 -0.50
N GLU A 36 -8.94 -32.88 -0.44
CA GLU A 36 -9.91 -33.98 -0.63
C GLU A 36 -10.60 -34.03 -2.00
N ASP A 37 -10.29 -33.13 -2.93
CA ASP A 37 -11.03 -33.03 -4.18
C ASP A 37 -10.25 -33.54 -5.40
N LYS A 38 -10.91 -34.36 -6.23
CA LYS A 38 -10.41 -34.81 -7.55
C LYS A 38 -10.07 -33.65 -8.50
N ALA A 39 -10.58 -32.45 -8.20
CA ALA A 39 -10.20 -31.19 -8.81
C ALA A 39 -9.58 -30.29 -7.73
N SER A 40 -8.50 -29.58 -8.02
CA SER A 40 -7.83 -28.70 -7.06
C SER A 40 -8.72 -27.52 -6.64
N ILE A 41 -9.54 -27.69 -5.60
CA ILE A 41 -10.34 -26.61 -5.01
C ILE A 41 -9.41 -25.70 -4.21
N ILE A 42 -9.49 -24.40 -4.47
CA ILE A 42 -8.69 -23.39 -3.80
C ILE A 42 -9.46 -22.87 -2.59
N HIS A 43 -8.79 -22.83 -1.43
CA HIS A 43 -9.23 -22.10 -0.26
C HIS A 43 -8.47 -20.78 -0.17
N SER A 44 -9.21 -19.68 0.01
CA SER A 44 -8.68 -18.32 0.05
C SER A 44 -9.12 -17.61 1.32
N SER A 45 -8.16 -17.09 2.09
CA SER A 45 -8.47 -16.26 3.24
C SER A 45 -7.46 -15.12 3.41
N LYS A 46 -7.83 -14.12 4.20
CA LYS A 46 -7.00 -12.95 4.45
C LYS A 46 -6.11 -13.23 5.66
N ILE A 47 -4.80 -13.15 5.46
CA ILE A 47 -3.81 -13.37 6.51
C ILE A 47 -2.95 -12.14 6.71
N LYS A 48 -2.34 -12.04 7.90
CA LYS A 48 -1.36 -11.00 8.21
C LYS A 48 0.04 -11.47 7.88
N TYR A 49 0.90 -10.55 7.46
CA TYR A 49 2.29 -10.87 7.14
C TYR A 49 3.26 -9.75 7.51
N VAL A 50 4.53 -10.12 7.65
CA VAL A 50 5.65 -9.17 7.60
C VAL A 50 6.74 -9.65 6.64
N ILE A 51 7.52 -8.72 6.10
CA ILE A 51 8.67 -9.04 5.29
C ILE A 51 9.92 -9.06 6.15
N ARG A 52 10.67 -10.16 6.10
CA ARG A 52 11.98 -10.29 6.74
C ARG A 52 12.98 -10.85 5.75
N ARG A 53 14.06 -10.11 5.49
CA ARG A 53 15.10 -10.46 4.50
C ARG A 53 14.48 -10.79 3.12
N GLY A 54 13.56 -9.95 2.68
CA GLY A 54 12.89 -10.09 1.38
C GLY A 54 11.83 -11.20 1.28
N LYS A 55 11.56 -11.96 2.35
CA LYS A 55 10.60 -13.07 2.34
C LYS A 55 9.39 -12.77 3.23
N PRO A 56 8.16 -13.08 2.77
CA PRO A 56 6.96 -12.98 3.61
C PRO A 56 6.93 -14.06 4.69
N TYR A 57 6.69 -13.63 5.92
CA TYR A 57 6.31 -14.48 7.05
C TYR A 57 4.84 -14.23 7.33
N LEU A 58 4.05 -15.31 7.41
CA LEU A 58 2.60 -15.29 7.44
C LEU A 58 2.11 -15.77 8.81
N TRP A 59 1.16 -15.04 9.40
CA TRP A 59 0.46 -15.44 10.62
C TRP A 59 -0.90 -15.99 10.22
N VAL A 60 -1.04 -17.30 10.33
CA VAL A 60 -2.26 -18.04 9.98
C VAL A 60 -2.92 -18.46 11.28
N PRO A 61 -4.15 -18.00 11.59
CA PRO A 61 -4.88 -18.46 12.76
C PRO A 61 -4.96 -19.99 12.80
N GLU A 62 -4.85 -20.60 13.98
CA GLU A 62 -4.93 -22.07 14.13
C GLU A 62 -6.27 -22.64 13.61
N SER A 63 -7.35 -21.86 13.71
CA SER A 63 -8.69 -22.20 13.23
C SER A 63 -8.82 -22.22 11.70
N GLU A 64 -7.86 -21.64 10.96
CA GLU A 64 -7.96 -21.51 9.50
C GLU A 64 -7.64 -22.85 8.80
N PRO A 65 -8.43 -23.26 7.79
CA PRO A 65 -8.20 -24.48 7.01
C PRO A 65 -6.83 -24.51 6.30
N HIS A 66 -6.20 -23.36 6.09
CA HIS A 66 -4.86 -23.23 5.53
C HIS A 66 -3.85 -24.15 6.23
N ASN A 67 -3.93 -24.31 7.55
CA ASN A 67 -2.98 -25.14 8.30
C ASN A 67 -3.04 -26.61 7.86
N VAL A 68 -4.25 -27.12 7.64
CA VAL A 68 -4.45 -28.49 7.14
C VAL A 68 -4.02 -28.59 5.69
N ASN A 69 -4.47 -27.65 4.84
CA ASN A 69 -4.14 -27.64 3.42
C ASN A 69 -2.62 -27.69 3.18
N ILE A 70 -1.85 -26.87 3.88
CA ILE A 70 -0.38 -26.79 3.77
C ILE A 70 0.31 -28.10 4.16
N MET A 71 -0.25 -28.88 5.11
CA MET A 71 0.31 -30.18 5.50
C MET A 71 0.23 -31.23 4.39
N PHE A 72 -0.76 -31.12 3.50
CA PHE A 72 -0.93 -32.05 2.37
C PHE A 72 -0.30 -31.52 1.07
N ASP A 73 -0.36 -30.21 0.84
CA ASP A 73 0.21 -29.56 -0.33
C ASP A 73 0.79 -28.20 0.07
N GLU A 74 2.11 -28.11 0.08
CA GLU A 74 2.83 -26.89 0.44
C GLU A 74 2.72 -25.78 -0.62
N ARG A 75 2.19 -26.09 -1.82
CA ARG A 75 2.05 -25.10 -2.89
C ARG A 75 0.91 -24.15 -2.59
N GLY A 76 1.16 -22.87 -2.85
CA GLY A 76 0.14 -21.86 -2.74
C GLY A 76 0.46 -20.60 -3.51
N SER A 77 -0.45 -19.64 -3.41
CA SER A 77 -0.20 -18.28 -3.87
C SER A 77 -0.56 -17.26 -2.81
N PHE A 78 0.12 -16.12 -2.84
CA PHE A 78 -0.08 -15.03 -1.93
C PHE A 78 -0.27 -13.73 -2.70
N SER A 79 -1.45 -13.12 -2.56
CA SER A 79 -1.84 -11.91 -3.28
C SER A 79 -1.88 -10.71 -2.34
N ILE A 80 -1.13 -9.68 -2.67
CA ILE A 80 -1.01 -8.44 -1.89
C ILE A 80 -1.49 -7.28 -2.77
N ALA A 81 -2.45 -6.52 -2.28
CA ALA A 81 -2.92 -5.31 -2.96
C ALA A 81 -2.21 -4.07 -2.40
N HIS A 82 -2.06 -3.03 -3.22
CA HIS A 82 -1.74 -1.71 -2.71
C HIS A 82 -2.87 -1.30 -1.74
N PRO A 83 -2.54 -0.88 -0.51
CA PRO A 83 -3.54 -0.55 0.49
C PRO A 83 -4.29 0.72 0.10
N TYR A 84 -5.62 0.69 0.21
CA TYR A 84 -6.45 1.89 0.09
C TYR A 84 -7.11 2.18 1.43
N PRO A 85 -6.85 3.35 2.04
CA PRO A 85 -7.49 3.72 3.29
C PRO A 85 -9.00 3.94 3.11
N GLY A 86 -9.74 3.81 4.22
CA GLY A 86 -11.19 3.57 4.23
C GLY A 86 -12.03 4.43 3.27
N PRO A 87 -12.00 5.78 3.38
CA PRO A 87 -12.81 6.65 2.52
C PRO A 87 -12.48 6.49 1.03
N LEU A 88 -11.21 6.26 0.71
CA LEU A 88 -10.73 6.08 -0.65
C LEU A 88 -11.17 4.72 -1.22
N ALA A 89 -11.19 3.66 -0.41
CA ALA A 89 -11.58 2.33 -0.87
C ALA A 89 -13.02 2.28 -1.39
N ALA A 90 -13.97 2.95 -0.71
CA ALA A 90 -15.35 3.03 -1.14
C ALA A 90 -15.50 3.82 -2.46
N LEU A 91 -14.78 4.95 -2.56
CA LEU A 91 -14.77 5.80 -3.75
C LEU A 91 -14.16 5.09 -4.97
N LEU A 92 -12.99 4.47 -4.82
CA LEU A 92 -12.34 3.73 -5.90
C LEU A 92 -13.22 2.56 -6.38
N LYS A 93 -13.90 1.88 -5.45
CA LYS A 93 -14.87 0.84 -5.80
C LYS A 93 -16.06 1.40 -6.60
N SER A 94 -16.59 2.57 -6.26
CA SER A 94 -17.73 3.16 -6.97
C SER A 94 -17.39 3.58 -8.40
N ILE A 95 -16.12 3.90 -8.68
CA ILE A 95 -15.65 4.22 -10.04
C ILE A 95 -15.02 3.01 -10.75
N GLY A 96 -15.18 1.79 -10.20
CA GLY A 96 -14.67 0.56 -10.80
C GLY A 96 -13.14 0.42 -10.82
N LYS A 97 -12.40 1.27 -10.09
CA LYS A 97 -10.93 1.26 -10.06
C LYS A 97 -10.42 0.27 -9.02
N LEU A 98 -9.62 -0.70 -9.47
CA LEU A 98 -9.00 -1.72 -8.62
C LEU A 98 -7.57 -1.32 -8.21
N PRO A 99 -7.08 -1.77 -7.03
CA PRO A 99 -5.70 -1.55 -6.65
C PRO A 99 -4.73 -2.32 -7.54
N ASN A 100 -3.54 -1.74 -7.73
CA ASN A 100 -2.37 -2.51 -8.14
C ASN A 100 -2.16 -3.69 -7.18
N ARG A 101 -1.80 -4.85 -7.71
CA ARG A 101 -1.58 -6.07 -6.92
C ARG A 101 -0.27 -6.74 -7.29
N VAL A 102 0.27 -7.48 -6.33
CA VAL A 102 1.36 -8.41 -6.50
C VAL A 102 0.84 -9.80 -6.15
N ALA A 103 0.95 -10.73 -7.09
CA ALA A 103 0.65 -12.13 -6.86
C ALA A 103 1.95 -12.94 -6.85
N LEU A 104 2.24 -13.59 -5.74
CA LEU A 104 3.36 -14.50 -5.58
C LEU A 104 2.83 -15.93 -5.67
N THR A 105 3.52 -16.82 -6.38
CA THR A 105 3.29 -18.26 -6.28
C THR A 105 4.53 -18.91 -5.68
N GLY A 106 4.36 -20.03 -4.98
CA GLY A 106 5.49 -20.71 -4.37
C GLY A 106 5.08 -21.72 -3.31
N GLU A 107 6.00 -21.98 -2.40
CA GLU A 107 5.86 -22.95 -1.31
C GLU A 107 5.63 -22.22 0.01
N ILE A 108 4.81 -22.82 0.89
CA ILE A 108 4.47 -22.33 2.21
C ILE A 108 5.11 -23.27 3.24
N VAL A 109 6.16 -22.81 3.90
CA VAL A 109 6.97 -23.65 4.78
C VAL A 109 6.75 -23.26 6.24
N PRO A 110 6.39 -24.20 7.16
CA PRO A 110 6.23 -23.89 8.57
C PRO A 110 7.55 -23.40 9.19
N VAL A 111 7.47 -22.36 10.02
CA VAL A 111 8.63 -21.86 10.76
C VAL A 111 8.90 -22.83 11.92
N LYS A 112 10.13 -23.36 11.97
CA LYS A 112 10.59 -24.23 13.06
C LYS A 112 10.45 -23.52 14.41
N GLU A 113 10.01 -24.24 15.45
CA GLU A 113 9.80 -23.71 16.81
C GLU A 113 10.96 -22.84 17.33
N LYS A 114 12.20 -23.33 17.18
CA LYS A 114 13.42 -22.60 17.56
C LYS A 114 13.65 -21.24 16.88
N ARG A 115 12.85 -20.89 15.85
CA ARG A 115 12.91 -19.62 15.13
C ARG A 115 11.70 -18.73 15.37
N ILE A 116 10.64 -19.23 16.02
CA ILE A 116 9.39 -18.49 16.27
C ILE A 116 9.68 -17.25 17.11
N GLU A 117 10.38 -17.40 18.22
CA GLU A 117 10.76 -16.29 19.11
C GLU A 117 11.56 -15.21 18.36
N ALA A 118 12.52 -15.63 17.53
CA ALA A 118 13.31 -14.71 16.71
C ALA A 118 12.52 -14.03 15.57
N VAL A 119 11.34 -14.56 15.18
CA VAL A 119 10.43 -13.90 14.23
C VAL A 119 9.52 -12.92 14.97
N ASN A 120 8.97 -13.29 16.12
CA ASN A 120 8.16 -12.40 16.94
C ASN A 120 8.95 -11.19 17.42
N LYS A 121 10.19 -11.39 17.91
CA LYS A 121 11.09 -10.30 18.27
C LYS A 121 11.34 -9.32 17.13
N TYR A 122 11.47 -9.82 15.89
CA TYR A 122 11.61 -8.95 14.71
C TYR A 122 10.36 -8.10 14.47
N VAL A 123 9.17 -8.65 14.71
CA VAL A 123 7.91 -7.88 14.61
C VAL A 123 7.86 -6.80 15.70
N GLU A 124 8.24 -7.12 16.93
CA GLU A 124 8.33 -6.15 18.02
C GLU A 124 9.31 -5.02 17.70
N GLU A 125 10.52 -5.35 17.25
CA GLU A 125 11.54 -4.37 16.83
C GLU A 125 11.03 -3.48 15.69
N ALA A 126 10.31 -4.06 14.71
CA ALA A 126 9.73 -3.30 13.59
C ALA A 126 8.61 -2.35 14.05
N ILE A 127 7.80 -2.75 15.05
CA ILE A 127 6.77 -1.89 15.65
C ILE A 127 7.43 -0.74 16.41
N GLN A 128 8.43 -1.04 17.25
CA GLN A 128 9.13 -0.03 18.04
C GLN A 128 9.89 0.96 17.16
N SER A 129 10.54 0.49 16.10
CA SER A 129 11.22 1.35 15.13
C SER A 129 10.26 2.30 14.41
N GLU A 130 9.09 1.83 13.96
CA GLU A 130 8.09 2.69 13.32
C GLU A 130 7.49 3.69 14.31
N MET A 131 7.17 3.26 15.54
CA MET A 131 6.67 4.16 16.58
C MET A 131 7.70 5.22 16.99
N GLY A 132 8.97 4.83 17.12
CA GLY A 132 10.09 5.73 17.37
C GLY A 132 10.22 6.79 16.28
N ALA A 133 10.23 6.38 15.02
CA ALA A 133 10.30 7.30 13.88
C ALA A 133 9.15 8.33 13.86
N ILE A 134 7.91 7.92 14.22
CA ILE A 134 6.79 8.88 14.37
C ILE A 134 7.06 9.86 15.51
N SER A 135 7.57 9.37 16.65
CA SER A 135 7.83 10.21 17.82
C SER A 135 9.00 11.18 17.65
N GLU A 136 9.95 10.86 16.78
CA GLU A 136 11.11 11.69 16.45
C GLU A 136 10.81 12.68 15.31
N SER A 137 9.81 12.39 14.47
CA SER A 137 9.43 13.26 13.35
C SER A 137 8.97 14.65 13.75
N THR A 138 9.17 15.63 12.88
CA THR A 138 8.68 17.01 13.08
C THR A 138 7.17 17.09 13.35
N ASN A 139 6.71 18.16 14.01
CA ASN A 139 5.30 18.32 14.37
C ASN A 139 4.34 18.28 13.17
N SER A 140 4.75 18.81 12.02
CA SER A 140 3.95 18.80 10.77
C SER A 140 3.73 17.38 10.27
N VAL A 141 4.81 16.59 10.19
CA VAL A 141 4.78 15.17 9.81
C VAL A 141 3.95 14.37 10.80
N ARG A 142 4.24 14.51 12.09
CA ARG A 142 3.56 13.79 13.17
C ARG A 142 2.06 14.08 13.18
N SER A 143 1.66 15.32 12.92
CA SER A 143 0.25 15.71 12.80
C SER A 143 -0.46 14.93 11.69
N ILE A 144 0.17 14.77 10.51
CA ILE A 144 -0.41 13.99 9.40
C ILE A 144 -0.51 12.51 9.80
N LEU A 145 0.60 11.92 10.26
CA LEU A 145 0.64 10.49 10.60
C LEU A 145 -0.35 10.13 11.73
N ASN A 146 -0.50 10.98 12.74
CA ASN A 146 -1.43 10.77 13.85
C ASN A 146 -2.89 11.06 13.49
N SER A 147 -3.16 11.80 12.41
CA SER A 147 -4.53 12.02 11.91
C SER A 147 -5.11 10.77 11.22
N SER A 148 -4.24 9.82 10.85
CA SER A 148 -4.65 8.56 10.24
C SER A 148 -5.46 7.67 11.20
N ASN A 149 -6.34 6.87 10.64
CA ASN A 149 -7.19 5.94 11.35
C ASN A 149 -6.38 4.74 11.85
N GLN A 150 -6.35 4.57 13.16
CA GLN A 150 -5.60 3.51 13.81
C GLN A 150 -6.07 2.09 13.44
N MET A 151 -7.35 1.91 13.11
CA MET A 151 -7.92 0.59 12.82
C MET A 151 -7.56 0.06 11.43
N TYR A 152 -7.51 0.95 10.42
CA TYR A 152 -7.36 0.53 9.02
C TYR A 152 -6.07 1.03 8.35
N ALA A 153 -5.47 2.11 8.85
CA ALA A 153 -4.25 2.70 8.28
C ALA A 153 -2.99 2.42 9.11
N SER A 154 -3.14 1.96 10.36
CA SER A 154 -1.98 1.68 11.22
C SER A 154 -1.49 0.23 11.12
N ARG A 155 -0.37 0.09 10.42
CA ARG A 155 0.42 -1.15 10.38
C ARG A 155 0.82 -1.61 11.79
N CYS A 156 1.36 -0.70 12.60
CA CYS A 156 1.78 -1.01 13.97
C CYS A 156 0.65 -1.60 14.83
N GLU A 157 -0.53 -0.98 14.83
CA GLU A 157 -1.65 -1.49 15.63
C GLU A 157 -2.09 -2.88 15.17
N SER A 158 -2.12 -3.09 13.85
CA SER A 158 -2.46 -4.38 13.27
C SER A 158 -1.46 -5.49 13.62
N LEU A 159 -0.16 -5.15 13.70
CA LEU A 159 0.92 -6.07 14.03
C LEU A 159 1.06 -6.30 15.55
N LYS A 160 0.74 -5.32 16.40
CA LYS A 160 0.69 -5.51 17.86
C LYS A 160 -0.20 -6.67 18.26
N ALA A 161 -1.32 -6.85 17.56
CA ALA A 161 -2.23 -7.98 17.77
C ALA A 161 -1.58 -9.37 17.50
N LEU A 162 -0.45 -9.44 16.77
CA LEU A 162 0.26 -10.69 16.49
C LEU A 162 1.24 -11.11 17.59
N VAL A 163 1.76 -10.13 18.34
CA VAL A 163 2.84 -10.34 19.34
C VAL A 163 2.37 -10.18 20.78
N SER A 164 1.26 -9.45 20.99
CA SER A 164 0.68 -9.31 22.33
C SER A 164 0.09 -10.65 22.80
N ASN A 165 0.67 -11.21 23.86
CA ASN A 165 0.20 -12.43 24.56
C ASN A 165 -1.23 -12.35 25.14
N GLY A 166 -1.99 -11.29 24.85
CA GLY A 166 -3.36 -11.04 25.33
C GLY A 166 -4.45 -11.26 24.28
N GLY A 167 -4.13 -11.76 23.09
CA GLY A 167 -5.14 -12.14 22.08
C GLY A 167 -5.71 -13.54 22.35
N ASN A 168 -7.02 -13.71 22.14
CA ASN A 168 -7.67 -15.04 22.21
C ASN A 168 -7.31 -15.95 21.01
N GLU A 169 -6.76 -15.37 19.93
CA GLU A 169 -6.43 -16.07 18.68
C GLU A 169 -4.97 -16.51 18.68
N LYS A 170 -4.73 -17.81 18.50
CA LYS A 170 -3.40 -18.39 18.33
C LYS A 170 -3.06 -18.48 16.85
N TYR A 171 -1.78 -18.27 16.52
CA TYR A 171 -1.30 -18.26 15.15
C TYR A 171 -0.18 -19.28 14.95
N LEU A 172 -0.21 -19.97 13.81
CA LEU A 172 0.94 -20.67 13.26
C LEU A 172 1.68 -19.75 12.29
N ILE A 173 3.01 -19.75 12.38
CA ILE A 173 3.87 -18.90 11.55
C ILE A 173 4.42 -19.71 10.40
N TYR A 174 4.16 -19.26 9.18
CA TYR A 174 4.71 -19.82 7.96
C TYR A 174 5.66 -18.84 7.29
N LYS A 175 6.54 -19.35 6.45
CA LYS A 175 7.39 -18.59 5.55
C LYS A 175 6.97 -18.90 4.12
N PHE A 176 6.63 -17.87 3.36
CA PHE A 176 6.36 -17.99 1.93
C PHE A 176 7.68 -17.94 1.15
N VAL A 177 7.93 -18.95 0.31
CA VAL A 177 9.09 -19.05 -0.57
C VAL A 177 8.61 -18.83 -2.00
N PRO A 178 8.71 -17.61 -2.55
CA PRO A 178 8.21 -17.32 -3.88
C PRO A 178 9.05 -18.03 -4.95
N SER A 179 8.37 -18.65 -5.91
CA SER A 179 8.92 -19.21 -7.15
C SER A 179 8.58 -18.35 -8.38
N SER A 180 7.51 -17.54 -8.32
CA SER A 180 7.20 -16.51 -9.31
C SER A 180 6.59 -15.26 -8.66
N CYS A 181 6.64 -14.14 -9.39
CA CYS A 181 6.02 -12.88 -9.01
C CYS A 181 5.33 -12.25 -10.22
N MET A 182 4.07 -11.88 -10.06
CA MET A 182 3.27 -11.20 -11.07
C MET A 182 2.81 -9.86 -10.52
N PHE A 183 3.10 -8.78 -11.25
CA PHE A 183 2.43 -7.50 -11.09
C PHE A 183 1.09 -7.53 -11.84
N VAL A 184 0.03 -7.05 -11.20
CA VAL A 184 -1.30 -6.91 -11.79
C VAL A 184 -1.73 -5.46 -11.65
N ASP A 185 -1.96 -4.79 -12.78
CA ASP A 185 -2.39 -3.39 -12.79
C ASP A 185 -3.91 -3.25 -12.51
N PRO A 186 -4.44 -2.02 -12.42
CA PRO A 186 -5.87 -1.77 -12.15
C PRO A 186 -6.80 -2.34 -13.23
N ASN A 187 -6.31 -2.44 -14.47
CA ASN A 187 -7.04 -2.96 -15.63
C ASN A 187 -6.97 -4.50 -15.70
N GLY A 188 -6.20 -5.14 -14.81
CA GLY A 188 -6.01 -6.59 -14.79
C GLY A 188 -4.90 -7.09 -15.71
N ALA A 189 -4.12 -6.20 -16.35
CA ALA A 189 -2.96 -6.60 -17.13
C ALA A 189 -1.89 -7.18 -16.19
N LYS A 190 -1.30 -8.30 -16.62
CA LYS A 190 -0.36 -9.08 -15.81
C LYS A 190 1.03 -8.97 -16.40
N ASN A 191 2.00 -8.63 -15.57
CA ASN A 191 3.41 -8.54 -15.94
C ASN A 191 4.23 -9.43 -15.01
N GLU A 192 4.91 -10.42 -15.57
CA GLU A 192 5.81 -11.29 -14.80
C GLU A 192 7.10 -10.54 -14.45
N ILE A 193 7.52 -10.67 -13.19
CA ILE A 193 8.70 -10.01 -12.64
C ILE A 193 9.71 -11.07 -12.25
N ASP A 194 10.92 -10.98 -12.80
CA ASP A 194 12.04 -11.83 -12.41
C ASP A 194 12.36 -11.64 -10.93
N LEU A 195 12.40 -12.75 -10.18
CA LEU A 195 12.60 -12.72 -8.72
C LEU A 195 13.97 -12.17 -8.32
N LYS A 196 15.01 -12.33 -9.13
CA LYS A 196 16.34 -11.75 -8.86
C LYS A 196 16.29 -10.24 -9.04
N VAL A 197 15.58 -9.75 -10.06
CA VAL A 197 15.36 -8.31 -10.25
C VAL A 197 14.54 -7.75 -9.08
N LEU A 198 13.48 -8.45 -8.66
CA LEU A 198 12.70 -8.08 -7.48
C LEU A 198 13.57 -8.05 -6.21
N GLU A 199 14.43 -9.04 -5.99
CA GLU A 199 15.31 -9.13 -4.82
C GLU A 199 16.32 -7.97 -4.75
N LEU A 200 16.91 -7.60 -5.89
CA LEU A 200 17.87 -6.48 -6.01
C LEU A 200 17.19 -5.11 -5.96
N SER A 201 15.88 -5.03 -6.25
CA SER A 201 15.12 -3.79 -6.23
C SER A 201 14.87 -3.29 -4.81
N LYS A 202 14.90 -1.97 -4.66
CA LYS A 202 14.51 -1.29 -3.41
C LYS A 202 13.05 -0.89 -3.50
N ALA A 203 12.35 -0.92 -2.37
CA ALA A 203 11.05 -0.29 -2.27
C ALA A 203 11.22 1.23 -2.27
N ASP A 204 10.16 1.92 -2.68
CA ASP A 204 10.05 3.37 -2.51
C ASP A 204 10.21 3.74 -1.02
N PRO A 205 10.97 4.80 -0.68
CA PRO A 205 11.20 5.20 0.71
C PRO A 205 9.91 5.56 1.46
N LEU A 206 8.85 5.98 0.75
CA LEU A 206 7.55 6.28 1.33
C LEU A 206 6.65 5.04 1.47
N GLY A 207 7.03 3.89 0.91
CA GLY A 207 6.18 2.69 0.84
C GLY A 207 5.57 2.30 2.18
N THR A 208 6.39 2.13 3.23
CA THR A 208 5.93 1.77 4.58
C THR A 208 4.94 2.79 5.18
N TRP A 209 5.02 4.05 4.75
CA TRP A 209 4.27 5.18 5.29
C TRP A 209 3.06 5.57 4.43
N SER A 210 3.02 5.11 3.18
CA SER A 210 2.05 5.49 2.15
C SER A 210 0.61 5.47 2.65
N THR A 211 0.18 4.36 3.27
CA THR A 211 -1.19 4.23 3.81
C THR A 211 -1.52 5.30 4.84
N LYS A 212 -0.60 5.56 5.79
CA LYS A 212 -0.80 6.56 6.85
C LYS A 212 -0.78 7.97 6.30
N LEU A 213 0.11 8.27 5.35
CA LEU A 213 0.20 9.58 4.72
C LEU A 213 -1.08 9.90 3.94
N VAL A 214 -1.48 8.99 3.05
CA VAL A 214 -2.70 9.16 2.22
C VAL A 214 -3.94 9.30 3.11
N ASP A 215 -4.10 8.44 4.12
CA ASP A 215 -5.25 8.54 5.03
C ASP A 215 -5.22 9.82 5.87
N GLY A 216 -4.07 10.16 6.46
CA GLY A 216 -3.90 11.34 7.30
C GLY A 216 -4.16 12.65 6.56
N ILE A 217 -3.70 12.76 5.32
CA ILE A 217 -3.95 13.92 4.44
C ILE A 217 -5.43 14.01 4.09
N ASN A 218 -6.03 12.90 3.64
CA ASN A 218 -7.43 12.89 3.23
C ASN A 218 -8.42 13.10 4.39
N ARG A 219 -8.05 12.77 5.63
CA ARG A 219 -8.88 13.03 6.82
C ARG A 219 -8.81 14.47 7.29
N ASN A 220 -7.80 15.23 6.88
CA ASN A 220 -7.65 16.64 7.25
C ASN A 220 -8.40 17.52 6.24
N GLU A 221 -9.45 18.22 6.70
CA GLU A 221 -10.28 19.05 5.82
C GLU A 221 -9.51 20.20 5.17
N SER A 222 -8.62 20.88 5.91
CA SER A 222 -7.83 21.98 5.37
C SER A 222 -6.91 21.50 4.25
N ARG A 223 -6.27 20.33 4.44
CA ARG A 223 -5.43 19.72 3.40
C ARG A 223 -6.22 19.24 2.21
N ARG A 224 -7.39 18.61 2.40
CA ARG A 224 -8.29 18.27 1.28
C ARG A 224 -8.70 19.51 0.48
N ARG A 225 -8.97 20.64 1.13
CA ARG A 225 -9.22 21.91 0.43
C ARG A 225 -7.99 22.40 -0.32
N ALA A 226 -6.80 22.26 0.25
CA ALA A 226 -5.56 22.58 -0.46
C ALA A 226 -5.39 21.71 -1.73
N LEU A 227 -5.72 20.42 -1.68
CA LEU A 227 -5.70 19.53 -2.87
C LEU A 227 -6.64 20.02 -3.99
N ILE A 228 -7.80 20.60 -3.64
CA ILE A 228 -8.69 21.23 -4.62
C ILE A 228 -8.01 22.46 -5.24
N LEU A 229 -7.40 23.30 -4.41
CA LEU A 229 -6.68 24.48 -4.90
C LEU A 229 -5.44 24.10 -5.72
N PHE A 230 -4.83 22.94 -5.48
CA PHE A 230 -3.74 22.42 -6.31
C PHE A 230 -4.22 22.13 -7.73
N CYS A 231 -5.40 21.54 -7.88
CA CYS A 231 -6.01 21.30 -9.19
C CYS A 231 -6.19 22.63 -9.94
N LEU A 232 -6.68 23.66 -9.24
CA LEU A 232 -6.90 24.96 -9.86
C LEU A 232 -5.58 25.67 -10.21
N TYR A 233 -4.63 25.73 -9.27
CA TYR A 233 -3.42 26.53 -9.43
C TYR A 233 -2.40 25.90 -10.38
N TYR A 234 -2.12 24.59 -10.24
CA TYR A 234 -1.08 23.93 -11.03
C TYR A 234 -1.59 23.32 -12.33
N LEU A 235 -2.87 22.97 -12.41
CA LEU A 235 -3.43 22.28 -13.57
C LEU A 235 -4.51 23.09 -14.31
N ASP A 236 -4.89 24.28 -13.81
CA ASP A 236 -6.01 25.10 -14.33
C ASP A 236 -7.34 24.32 -14.37
N ILE A 237 -7.59 23.50 -13.35
CA ILE A 237 -8.76 22.61 -13.27
C ILE A 237 -9.61 22.97 -12.05
N ASN A 238 -10.88 23.32 -12.31
CA ASN A 238 -11.87 23.59 -11.27
C ASN A 238 -12.48 22.29 -10.71
N ALA A 239 -11.80 21.66 -9.76
CA ALA A 239 -12.30 20.49 -9.04
C ALA A 239 -13.29 20.89 -7.92
N ARG A 240 -14.39 20.14 -7.75
CA ARG A 240 -15.32 20.31 -6.62
C ARG A 240 -14.88 19.57 -5.36
N ASP A 241 -14.08 18.52 -5.52
CA ASP A 241 -13.54 17.70 -4.42
C ASP A 241 -12.23 17.05 -4.88
N ALA A 242 -11.37 16.66 -3.95
CA ALA A 242 -10.08 16.05 -4.24
C ALA A 242 -9.62 15.09 -3.14
N TYR A 243 -9.04 13.96 -3.55
CA TYR A 243 -8.41 12.99 -2.67
C TYR A 243 -7.01 12.65 -3.16
N MET A 244 -6.05 12.57 -2.25
CA MET A 244 -4.78 11.92 -2.53
C MET A 244 -5.00 10.41 -2.65
N VAL A 245 -4.43 9.78 -3.68
CA VAL A 245 -4.64 8.35 -3.99
C VAL A 245 -3.42 7.53 -3.63
N SER A 246 -2.24 8.03 -4.00
CA SER A 246 -0.95 7.38 -3.79
C SER A 246 0.14 8.42 -3.64
N VAL A 247 1.23 8.02 -2.99
CA VAL A 247 2.46 8.81 -2.83
C VAL A 247 3.64 7.93 -3.20
N ASP A 248 4.67 8.55 -3.77
CA ASP A 248 5.97 7.95 -4.01
C ASP A 248 7.05 9.05 -3.95
N LYS A 249 8.32 8.66 -4.09
CA LYS A 249 9.43 9.61 -4.01
C LYS A 249 9.38 10.74 -5.04
N LYS A 250 8.61 10.60 -6.12
CA LYS A 250 8.51 11.60 -7.20
C LYS A 250 7.33 12.54 -7.04
N GLY A 251 6.45 12.33 -6.06
CA GLY A 251 5.23 13.10 -5.92
C GLY A 251 4.04 12.27 -5.46
N PHE A 252 2.87 12.60 -5.98
CA PHE A 252 1.62 11.96 -5.58
C PHE A 252 0.59 11.96 -6.69
N ASP A 253 -0.33 11.00 -6.60
CA ASP A 253 -1.50 10.92 -7.46
C ASP A 253 -2.70 11.48 -6.72
N LEU A 254 -3.53 12.26 -7.41
CA LEU A 254 -4.70 12.93 -6.90
C LEU A 254 -5.92 12.55 -7.73
N LEU A 255 -7.04 12.24 -7.09
CA LEU A 255 -8.33 12.05 -7.72
C LEU A 255 -9.18 13.31 -7.52
N GLY A 256 -9.41 14.06 -8.59
CA GLY A 256 -10.20 15.28 -8.58
C GLY A 256 -11.58 15.07 -9.19
N LYS A 257 -12.61 15.63 -8.56
CA LYS A 257 -13.98 15.63 -9.07
C LYS A 257 -14.20 16.83 -9.98
N VAL A 258 -14.22 16.60 -11.28
CA VAL A 258 -14.23 17.66 -12.33
C VAL A 258 -15.48 17.57 -13.20
N PRO A 259 -15.88 18.64 -13.90
CA PRO A 259 -17.00 18.59 -14.84
C PRO A 259 -16.79 17.49 -15.90
N SER A 260 -17.87 16.80 -16.29
CA SER A 260 -17.86 15.84 -17.38
C SER A 260 -17.63 16.54 -18.71
N GLU A 261 -16.70 16.03 -19.52
CA GLU A 261 -16.46 16.55 -20.89
C GLU A 261 -17.40 15.88 -21.92
N GLU A 262 -17.95 14.71 -21.59
CA GLU A 262 -18.70 13.85 -22.52
C GLU A 262 -20.23 14.06 -22.45
N GLU A 263 -20.74 14.59 -21.34
CA GLU A 263 -22.17 14.78 -21.11
C GLU A 263 -22.50 16.27 -20.99
N ALA A 264 -23.40 16.76 -21.83
CA ALA A 264 -23.88 18.13 -21.75
C ALA A 264 -24.73 18.33 -20.47
N GLY A 265 -24.13 18.83 -19.38
CA GLY A 265 -24.83 19.11 -18.13
C GLY A 265 -23.92 19.43 -16.93
N ASP A 266 -24.53 19.53 -15.75
CA ASP A 266 -23.89 19.76 -14.42
C ASP A 266 -23.23 18.49 -13.83
N GLU A 267 -22.93 17.49 -14.67
CA GLU A 267 -22.42 16.19 -14.24
C GLU A 267 -20.91 16.24 -13.95
N TYR A 268 -20.48 15.53 -12.91
CA TYR A 268 -19.10 15.51 -12.45
C TYR A 268 -18.54 14.09 -12.47
N GLN A 269 -17.34 13.96 -13.01
CA GLN A 269 -16.57 12.72 -13.04
C GLN A 269 -15.33 12.80 -12.17
N TRP A 270 -14.85 11.64 -11.70
CA TRP A 270 -13.58 11.53 -11.00
C TRP A 270 -12.46 11.27 -11.99
N ARG A 271 -11.46 12.15 -12.03
CA ARG A 271 -10.29 12.04 -12.88
C ARG A 271 -9.01 12.02 -12.04
N GLU A 272 -8.05 11.19 -12.43
CA GLU A 272 -6.75 11.10 -11.76
C GLU A 272 -5.75 12.06 -12.40
N PHE A 273 -4.95 12.70 -11.55
CA PHE A 273 -3.92 13.65 -11.89
C PHE A 273 -2.63 13.26 -11.18
N ARG A 274 -1.50 13.42 -11.88
CA ARG A 274 -0.18 13.23 -11.31
C ARG A 274 0.43 14.59 -10.97
N PHE A 275 0.86 14.76 -9.74
CA PHE A 275 1.69 15.88 -9.32
C PHE A 275 3.12 15.36 -9.14
N GLU A 276 4.05 15.92 -9.90
CA GLU A 276 5.46 15.59 -9.81
C GLU A 276 6.21 16.68 -9.07
N PHE A 277 7.11 16.28 -8.18
CA PHE A 277 8.06 17.17 -7.55
C PHE A 277 9.23 17.44 -8.50
N GLU A 278 9.88 18.60 -8.33
CA GLU A 278 11.08 18.93 -9.10
C GLU A 278 12.24 17.96 -8.78
N GLU A 279 12.33 17.50 -7.53
CA GLU A 279 13.34 16.56 -7.06
C GLU A 279 12.73 15.40 -6.27
N ASP A 280 13.31 14.20 -6.45
CA ASP A 280 12.92 13.01 -5.69
C ASP A 280 13.11 13.22 -4.18
N VAL A 281 12.06 13.00 -3.40
CA VAL A 281 12.12 13.04 -1.93
C VAL A 281 12.76 11.77 -1.38
N LYS A 282 13.58 11.95 -0.33
CA LYS A 282 14.39 10.86 0.24
C LYS A 282 13.66 10.09 1.34
N ASP A 283 12.70 10.73 2.00
CA ASP A 283 11.97 10.21 3.14
C ASP A 283 10.64 10.96 3.36
N VAL A 284 9.93 10.57 4.42
CA VAL A 284 8.63 11.12 4.80
C VAL A 284 8.72 12.59 5.20
N GLU A 285 9.83 13.03 5.80
CA GLU A 285 9.96 14.42 6.20
C GLU A 285 10.10 15.31 4.98
N ALA A 286 10.97 14.94 4.04
CA ALA A 286 11.13 15.64 2.77
C ALA A 286 9.80 15.70 1.99
N PHE A 287 9.03 14.59 1.94
CA PHE A 287 7.70 14.58 1.35
C PHE A 287 6.75 15.59 2.01
N CYS A 288 6.64 15.57 3.34
CA CYS A 288 5.72 16.44 4.05
C CYS A 288 6.13 17.91 3.95
N LEU A 289 7.44 18.20 3.93
CA LEU A 289 7.96 19.56 3.75
C LEU A 289 7.57 20.11 2.38
N GLN A 290 7.82 19.37 1.29
CA GLN A 290 7.41 19.79 -0.05
C GLN A 290 5.90 19.96 -0.17
N LEU A 291 5.11 19.05 0.43
CA LEU A 291 3.65 19.20 0.44
C LEU A 291 3.22 20.49 1.14
N VAL A 292 3.81 20.82 2.28
CA VAL A 292 3.51 22.06 3.03
C VAL A 292 3.95 23.31 2.25
N GLU A 293 5.08 23.26 1.55
CA GLU A 293 5.53 24.35 0.68
C GLU A 293 4.53 24.60 -0.44
N MET A 294 4.06 23.54 -1.11
CA MET A 294 3.01 23.63 -2.13
C MET A 294 1.69 24.17 -1.56
N GLU A 295 1.29 23.73 -0.35
CA GLU A 295 0.12 24.25 0.37
C GLU A 295 0.25 25.76 0.60
N GLN A 296 1.41 26.22 1.07
CA GLN A 296 1.66 27.62 1.37
C GLN A 296 1.72 28.50 0.12
N GLU A 297 2.34 28.02 -0.96
CA GLU A 297 2.39 28.72 -2.25
C GLU A 297 0.98 29.02 -2.77
N VAL A 298 0.13 28.00 -2.75
CA VAL A 298 -1.24 28.08 -3.25
C VAL A 298 -2.08 29.01 -2.37
N VAL A 299 -1.98 28.88 -1.05
CA VAL A 299 -2.66 29.79 -0.11
C VAL A 299 -2.23 31.24 -0.35
N ASN A 300 -0.93 31.51 -0.44
CA ASN A 300 -0.39 32.85 -0.68
C ASN A 300 -0.88 33.43 -2.01
N LYS A 301 -1.01 32.60 -3.06
CA LYS A 301 -1.56 33.05 -4.33
C LYS A 301 -3.01 33.49 -4.17
N PHE A 302 -3.86 32.68 -3.55
CA PHE A 302 -5.28 33.00 -3.43
C PHE A 302 -5.58 34.09 -2.41
N THR A 303 -4.81 34.23 -1.33
CA THR A 303 -4.98 35.33 -0.36
C THR A 303 -4.57 36.68 -0.94
N ASN A 304 -3.48 36.74 -1.72
CA ASN A 304 -3.02 37.98 -2.36
C ASN A 304 -3.98 38.49 -3.45
N HIS A 305 -4.86 37.63 -4.00
CA HIS A 305 -5.87 38.04 -4.99
C HIS A 305 -7.22 38.40 -4.35
N THR A 306 -7.45 38.06 -3.07
CA THR A 306 -8.73 38.34 -2.39
C THR A 306 -8.83 39.68 -1.69
N GLY A 307 -7.76 40.50 -1.66
CA GLY A 307 -7.84 41.90 -1.20
C GLY A 307 -8.62 42.11 0.10
N LEU A 308 -8.42 41.21 1.08
CA LEU A 308 -8.89 41.33 2.46
C LEU A 308 -7.69 41.64 3.35
#